data_AF-A0A529Y1K1-F1
#
_entry.id   AF-A0A529Y1K1-F1
#
_cell.length_a   1.000
_cell.length_b   1.000
_cell.length_c   1.000
_cell.angle_alpha   90.00
_cell.angle_beta   90.00
_cell.angle_gamma   90.00
#
_symmetry.space_group_name_H-M   'P 1'
#
loop_
_entity.id
_entity.type
_entity.pdbx_description
1 polymer ?
#
loop_
_entity_poly.entity_id
_entity_poly.type
_entity_poly.pdbx_seq_one_letter_code
_entity_poly.pdbx_strand_id
1 'polypeptide(L)' 'AMLQDIIALVRNRGHKILVEGVETDEQMALMRDFGIDKVQGYHVGRPMPAASFQAKQQVQKRPFTVLKS' A
#
# COMPACT_ATOMS: atom_id res chain seq x y z
N ALA A 1 -16.69 -1.89 9.92
CA ALA A 1 -17.90 -1.39 9.26
C ALA A 1 -17.53 -0.33 8.23
N MET A 2 -17.45 0.96 8.59
CA MET A 2 -17.28 2.06 7.61
C MET A 2 -16.15 1.88 6.57
N LEU A 3 -14.94 1.51 6.99
CA LEU A 3 -13.81 1.31 6.05
C LEU A 3 -14.09 0.20 5.04
N GLN A 4 -14.68 -0.91 5.50
CA GLN A 4 -15.04 -2.04 4.65
C GLN A 4 -16.15 -1.66 3.66
N ASP A 5 -17.11 -0.84 4.08
CA ASP A 5 -18.20 -0.35 3.23
C ASP A 5 -17.66 0.56 2.11
N ILE A 6 -16.72 1.46 2.43
CA ILE A 6 -16.05 2.31 1.44
C ILE A 6 -15.26 1.46 0.44
N ILE A 7 -14.52 0.45 0.91
CA ILE A 7 -13.75 -0.45 0.06
C ILE A 7 -14.68 -1.20 -0.92
N ALA A 8 -15.80 -1.73 -0.42
CA ALA A 8 -16.79 -2.41 -1.26
C ALA A 8 -17.36 -1.49 -2.34
N LEU A 9 -17.68 -0.24 -1.99
CA LEU A 9 -18.20 0.75 -2.92
C LEU A 9 -17.22 1.04 -4.07
N VAL A 10 -15.94 1.24 -3.75
CA VAL A 10 -14.90 1.59 -4.74
C VAL A 10 -14.57 0.39 -5.65
N ARG A 11 -14.52 -0.82 -5.08
CA ARG A 11 -14.21 -2.04 -5.83
C ARG A 11 -15.22 -2.39 -6.89
N ASN A 12 -16.50 -2.12 -6.65
CA ASN A 12 -17.56 -2.37 -7.62
C ASN A 12 -17.40 -1.55 -8.92
N ARG A 13 -16.44 -0.61 -8.98
CA ARG A 13 -16.08 0.16 -10.18
C ARG A 13 -14.72 -0.22 -10.79
N GLY A 14 -14.06 -1.27 -10.27
CA GLY A 14 -12.80 -1.80 -10.80
C GLY A 14 -11.57 -0.93 -10.53
N HIS A 15 -11.65 0.02 -9.59
CA HIS A 15 -10.53 0.90 -9.24
C HIS A 15 -9.60 0.24 -8.22
N LYS A 16 -8.29 0.49 -8.35
CA LYS A 16 -7.29 0.14 -7.35
C LYS A 16 -7.36 1.11 -6.18
N ILE A 17 -7.15 0.61 -4.97
CA ILE A 17 -7.21 1.39 -3.73
C ILE A 17 -5.79 1.58 -3.19
N LEU A 18 -5.42 2.85 -2.93
CA LEU A 18 -4.25 3.22 -2.14
C LEU A 18 -4.75 3.67 -0.76
N VAL A 19 -4.24 3.04 0.30
CA VAL A 19 -4.45 3.50 1.67
C VAL A 19 -3.19 4.19 2.17
N GLU A 20 -3.31 5.46 2.53
CA GLU A 20 -2.22 6.26 3.10
C GLU A 20 -2.32 6.31 4.63
N GLY A 21 -1.19 6.60 5.30
CA GLY A 21 -1.12 6.73 6.76
C GLY A 21 -1.01 5.40 7.52
N VAL A 22 -0.49 4.33 6.90
CA VAL A 22 -0.26 3.05 7.61
C VAL A 22 1.02 3.11 8.44
N GLU A 23 0.88 3.04 9.76
CA GLU A 23 1.96 3.27 10.73
C GLU A 23 2.26 2.06 11.62
N THR A 24 1.32 1.12 11.78
CA THR A 24 1.51 -0.07 12.64
C THR A 24 1.37 -1.40 11.89
N ASP A 25 1.89 -2.47 12.48
CA ASP A 25 1.77 -3.85 11.97
C ASP A 25 0.32 -4.32 11.89
N GLU A 26 -0.50 -3.95 12.89
CA GLU A 26 -1.92 -4.30 12.94
C GLU A 26 -2.70 -3.65 11.80
N GLN A 27 -2.39 -2.39 11.50
CA GLN A 27 -2.99 -1.68 10.36
C GLN A 27 -2.57 -2.34 9.04
N MET A 28 -1.30 -2.73 8.88
CA MET A 28 -0.84 -3.46 7.70
C MET A 28 -1.53 -4.81 7.54
N ALA A 29 -1.72 -5.57 8.63
CA ALA A 29 -2.43 -6.84 8.61
C ALA A 29 -3.87 -6.62 8.14
N LEU A 30 -4.56 -5.61 8.68
CA LEU A 30 -5.91 -5.25 8.26
C LEU A 30 -5.98 -4.89 6.77
N MET A 31 -5.00 -4.15 6.24
CA MET A 31 -4.96 -3.82 4.80
C MET A 31 -4.77 -5.05 3.93
N ARG A 32 -3.99 -6.04 4.39
CA ARG A 32 -3.83 -7.33 3.70
C ARG A 32 -5.13 -8.13 3.71
N ASP A 33 -5.80 -8.21 4.84
CA ASP A 33 -7.07 -8.95 4.99
C ASP A 33 -8.18 -8.33 4.12
N PHE A 34 -8.22 -7.00 4.04
CA PHE A 34 -9.12 -6.31 3.13
C PHE A 34 -8.70 -6.40 1.67
N GLY A 35 -7.48 -6.88 1.35
CA GLY A 35 -6.95 -7.02 0.00
C GLY A 35 -6.60 -5.69 -0.68
N ILE A 36 -6.23 -4.67 0.09
CA ILE A 36 -5.87 -3.35 -0.45
C ILE A 36 -4.70 -3.46 -1.44
N ASP A 37 -4.79 -2.77 -2.58
CA ASP A 37 -3.79 -2.88 -3.66
C ASP A 37 -2.45 -2.24 -3.29
N LYS A 38 -2.48 -1.06 -2.65
CA LYS A 38 -1.29 -0.31 -2.30
C LYS A 38 -1.44 0.35 -0.94
N VAL A 39 -0.31 0.50 -0.26
CA VAL A 39 -0.22 1.17 1.04
C VAL A 39 0.93 2.16 1.06
N GLN A 40 0.74 3.26 1.77
CA GLN A 40 1.78 4.23 2.10
C GLN A 40 1.68 4.59 3.58
N GLY A 41 2.82 4.74 4.24
CA GLY A 41 2.88 5.24 5.62
C GLY A 41 4.20 4.90 6.28
N TYR A 42 4.41 5.37 7.51
CA TYR A 42 5.69 5.22 8.20
C TYR A 42 6.08 3.78 8.50
N HIS A 43 5.10 2.87 8.56
CA HIS A 43 5.38 1.45 8.63
C HIS A 43 6.11 0.93 7.38
N VAL A 44 5.76 1.47 6.21
CA VAL A 44 6.35 1.09 4.92
C VAL A 44 7.68 1.82 4.70
N GLY A 45 7.73 3.10 5.06
CA GLY A 45 8.92 3.92 4.96
C GLY A 45 8.61 5.40 5.16
N ARG A 46 9.58 6.14 5.69
CA ARG A 46 9.49 7.60 5.83
C ARG A 46 9.84 8.30 4.51
N PRO A 47 9.28 9.50 4.24
CA PRO A 47 9.77 10.36 3.17
C PRO A 47 11.28 10.53 3.27
N MET A 48 11.97 10.44 2.14
CA MET A 48 13.42 10.54 2.08
C MET A 48 13.86 11.21 0.78
N PRO A 49 15.06 11.82 0.74
CA PRO A 49 15.62 12.36 -0.49
C PRO A 49 15.74 11.27 -1.57
N ALA A 50 15.61 11.66 -2.84
CA ALA A 50 15.65 10.73 -3.97
C ALA A 50 16.96 9.92 -4.01
N ALA A 51 18.10 10.54 -3.66
CA ALA A 51 19.40 9.86 -3.57
C ALA A 51 19.40 8.71 -2.55
N SER A 52 18.65 8.86 -1.45
CA SER A 52 18.53 7.84 -0.40
C SER A 52 17.56 6.71 -0.76
N PHE A 53 16.64 6.95 -1.70
CA PHE A 53 15.66 5.96 -2.13
C PHE A 53 16.28 4.85 -2.98
N GLN A 54 17.23 5.19 -3.87
CA GLN A 54 17.90 4.21 -4.74
C GLN A 54 18.76 3.20 -3.96
N ALA A 55 19.39 3.65 -2.86
CA ALA A 55 20.19 2.77 -2.01
C ALA A 55 19.34 1.71 -1.26
N LYS A 56 18.08 2.02 -0.94
CA LYS A 56 17.17 1.09 -0.23
C LYS A 56 16.45 0.09 -1.14
N GLN A 57 16.35 0.37 -2.44
CA GLN A 57 15.65 -0.48 -3.40
C GLN A 57 16.37 -1.79 -3.76
N GLN A 58 17.62 -1.99 -3.31
CA GLN A 58 18.36 -3.23 -3.58
C GLN A 58 17.83 -4.45 -2.79
N VAL A 59 16.88 -4.25 -1.87
CA VAL A 59 16.28 -5.32 -1.06
C VAL A 59 14.77 -5.30 -1.28
N GLN A 60 14.23 -6.41 -1.83
CA GLN A 60 12.81 -6.76 -1.99
C GLN A 60 12.17 -6.58 -3.39
N LYS A 61 12.45 -7.53 -4.29
CA LYS A 61 11.47 -7.94 -5.31
C LYS A 61 10.43 -8.87 -4.65
N ARG A 62 9.38 -8.29 -4.03
CA ARG A 62 8.17 -9.03 -3.64
C ARG A 62 7.16 -9.03 -4.80
N PRO A 63 6.25 -10.02 -4.90
CA PRO A 63 5.44 -10.23 -6.09
C PRO A 63 4.32 -9.20 -6.11
N PHE A 64 4.59 -8.03 -6.69
CA PHE A 64 3.53 -7.12 -7.11
C PHE A 64 3.77 -6.77 -8.57
N THR A 65 2.80 -7.11 -9.41
CA THR A 65 2.85 -6.86 -10.85
C THR A 65 2.87 -5.36 -11.10
N VAL A 66 4.05 -4.84 -11.40
CA VAL A 66 4.22 -3.51 -12.00
C VAL A 66 3.75 -3.63 -13.45
N LEU A 67 2.56 -3.10 -13.73
CA LEU A 67 2.09 -2.92 -15.11
C LEU A 67 3.00 -1.90 -15.79
N LYS A 68 3.74 -2.35 -16.80
CA LYS A 68 4.40 -1.47 -17.77
C LYS A 68 3.35 -1.02 -18.78
N SER A 69 3.22 0.30 -18.95
CA SER A 69 2.75 0.89 -20.20
C SER A 69 3.77 0.64 -21.30
#